data_AF-A0A0A8HS40-F1
#
_entry.id   AF-A0A0A8HS40-F1
#
_cell.length_a   1.000
_cell.length_b   1.000
_cell.length_c   1.000
_cell.angle_alpha   90.00
_cell.angle_beta   90.00
_cell.angle_gamma   90.00
#
_symmetry.space_group_name_H-M   'P 1'
#
loop_
_entity.id
_entity.type
_entity.pdbx_description
1 polymer ?
#
loop_
_entity_poly.entity_id
_entity_poly.type
_entity_poly.pdbx_seq_one_letter_code
_entity_poly.pdbx_strand_id
1 'polypeptide(L)'
;MTFNEADVRHYLNIVQDDNPLHPKIVPGQMVIERIWQSLHRYPLTYHVKYVKPIHLNESYKIEDHNTFILVKNTLDETMLKITLSF
;
A
#
# COMPACT_ATOMS: atom_id res chain seq x y z
N MET A 1 9.73 0.74 -1.47
CA MET A 1 8.95 1.74 -0.71
C MET A 1 8.99 1.42 0.77
N THR A 2 8.92 2.44 1.62
CA THR A 2 8.90 2.33 3.09
C THR A 2 7.83 3.29 3.63
N PHE A 3 7.29 2.99 4.81
CA PHE A 3 6.30 3.82 5.50
C PHE A 3 6.80 4.11 6.91
N ASN A 4 7.14 5.36 7.19
CA ASN A 4 7.56 5.74 8.54
C ASN A 4 6.34 6.14 9.40
N GLU A 5 6.52 6.15 10.72
CA GLU A 5 5.45 6.46 11.67
C GLU A 5 4.90 7.90 11.51
N ALA A 6 5.74 8.87 11.20
CA ALA A 6 5.33 10.27 11.05
C ALA A 6 4.43 10.46 9.82
N ASP A 7 4.79 9.87 8.68
CA ASP A 7 3.99 9.88 7.45
C ASP A 7 2.63 9.22 7.68
N VAL A 8 2.61 8.07 8.36
CA VAL A 8 1.35 7.35 8.63
C VAL A 8 0.47 8.14 9.58
N ARG A 9 1.02 8.70 10.67
CA ARG A 9 0.25 9.57 11.57
C ARG A 9 -0.31 10.80 10.87
N HIS A 10 0.49 11.42 10.00
CA HIS A 10 0.01 12.57 9.22
C HIS A 10 -1.14 12.17 8.30
N TYR A 11 -1.02 11.02 7.62
CA TYR A 11 -2.09 10.48 6.79
C TYR A 11 -3.38 10.24 7.59
N LEU A 12 -3.30 9.55 8.74
CA LEU A 12 -4.46 9.26 9.59
C LEU A 12 -5.21 10.52 10.03
N ASN A 13 -4.48 11.60 10.35
CA ASN A 13 -5.09 12.88 10.70
C ASN A 13 -5.86 13.51 9.53
N ILE A 14 -5.41 13.31 8.29
CA ILE A 14 -6.08 13.81 7.09
C ILE A 14 -7.36 13.01 6.80
N VAL A 15 -7.26 11.68 6.82
CA VAL A 15 -8.39 10.79 6.50
C VAL A 15 -9.34 10.55 7.67
N GLN A 16 -9.03 11.09 8.85
CA GLN A 16 -9.79 10.94 10.09
C GLN A 16 -10.08 9.47 10.44
N ASP A 17 -9.05 8.62 10.30
CA ASP A 17 -9.14 7.19 10.61
C ASP A 17 -8.53 6.90 11.99
N ASP A 18 -9.42 6.74 12.98
CA ASP A 18 -9.07 6.47 14.38
C ASP A 18 -8.88 4.98 14.69
N ASN A 19 -8.70 4.13 13.67
CA ASN A 19 -8.56 2.70 13.89
C ASN A 19 -7.32 2.38 14.76
N PRO A 20 -7.50 1.75 15.93
CA PRO A 20 -6.45 1.54 16.92
C PRO A 20 -5.35 0.56 16.47
N LEU A 21 -5.47 -0.07 15.30
CA LEU A 21 -4.46 -0.95 14.72
C LEU A 21 -3.32 -0.19 14.02
N HIS A 22 -3.56 1.04 13.58
CA HIS A 22 -2.57 1.81 12.81
C HIS A 22 -1.26 2.19 13.51
N PRO A 23 -1.12 2.17 14.86
CA PRO A 23 0.19 2.25 15.49
C PRO A 23 1.14 1.10 15.08
N LYS A 24 0.64 0.05 14.41
CA LYS A 24 1.41 -1.14 14.02
C LYS A 24 1.33 -1.50 12.54
N ILE A 25 0.27 -1.06 11.84
CA ILE A 25 0.02 -1.41 10.43
C ILE A 25 -0.34 -0.18 9.59
N VAL A 26 0.18 -0.13 8.37
CA VAL A 26 -0.09 0.95 7.42
C VAL A 26 -1.53 0.81 6.89
N PRO A 27 -2.31 1.90 6.82
CA PRO A 27 -3.62 1.89 6.16
C PRO A 27 -3.51 1.39 4.72
N GLY A 28 -4.34 0.42 4.34
CA GLY A 28 -4.32 -0.15 2.98
C GLY A 28 -4.46 0.91 1.90
N GLN A 29 -5.36 1.89 2.10
CA GLN A 29 -5.57 3.05 1.23
C GLN A 29 -4.29 3.87 0.98
N MET A 30 -3.53 4.18 2.04
CA MET A 30 -2.26 4.92 1.93
C MET A 30 -1.24 4.15 1.09
N VAL A 31 -1.20 2.81 1.22
CA VAL A 31 -0.30 1.98 0.41
C VAL A 31 -0.67 2.09 -1.06
N ILE A 32 -1.95 2.05 -1.40
CA ILE A 32 -2.44 2.15 -2.77
C ILE A 32 -2.09 3.52 -3.38
N GLU A 33 -2.34 4.60 -2.65
CA GLU A 33 -1.97 5.96 -3.08
C GLU A 33 -0.45 6.09 -3.31
N ARG A 34 0.37 5.52 -2.41
CA ARG A 34 1.83 5.52 -2.56
C ARG A 34 2.29 4.74 -3.79
N ILE A 35 1.63 3.64 -4.15
CA ILE A 35 1.93 2.88 -5.37
C ILE A 35 1.62 3.72 -6.60
N TRP A 36 0.45 4.35 -6.66
CA TRP A 36 0.05 5.19 -7.78
C TRP A 36 0.97 6.39 -7.98
N GLN A 37 1.37 7.04 -6.89
CA GLN A 37 2.37 8.10 -6.91
C GLN A 37 3.73 7.57 -7.41
N SER A 38 4.19 6.42 -6.91
CA SER A 38 5.49 5.84 -7.30
C SER A 38 5.55 5.45 -8.78
N LEU A 39 4.45 4.91 -9.31
CA LEU A 39 4.33 4.49 -10.71
C LEU A 39 3.90 5.62 -11.66
N HIS A 40 3.60 6.82 -11.14
CA HIS A 40 3.01 7.94 -11.90
C HIS A 40 1.77 7.51 -12.70
N ARG A 41 0.92 6.67 -12.10
CA ARG A 41 -0.21 6.02 -12.77
C ARG A 41 -1.48 6.14 -11.93
N TYR A 42 -2.57 6.57 -12.54
CA TYR A 42 -3.86 6.82 -11.87
C TYR A 42 -5.02 6.15 -12.63
N PRO A 43 -5.20 4.83 -12.49
CA PRO A 43 -6.28 4.12 -13.19
C PRO A 43 -7.65 4.53 -12.64
N LEU A 44 -8.66 4.63 -13.53
CA LEU A 44 -10.04 4.97 -13.14
C LEU A 44 -10.68 3.87 -12.29
N THR A 45 -10.41 2.60 -12.63
CA THR A 45 -10.95 1.44 -11.93
C THR A 45 -9.87 0.38 -11.73
N TYR A 46 -9.86 -0.21 -10.54
CA TYR A 46 -8.96 -1.31 -10.18
C TYR A 46 -9.54 -2.09 -9.00
N HIS A 47 -9.09 -3.33 -8.84
CA HIS A 47 -9.45 -4.18 -7.71
C HIS A 47 -8.22 -4.45 -6.84
N VAL A 48 -8.36 -4.32 -5.53
CA VAL A 48 -7.28 -4.58 -4.57
C VAL A 48 -7.61 -5.79 -3.72
N LYS A 49 -6.69 -6.76 -3.67
CA LYS A 49 -6.70 -7.88 -2.73
C LYS A 49 -5.60 -7.69 -1.69
N TYR A 50 -5.98 -7.36 -0.47
CA TYR A 50 -5.08 -7.34 0.69
C TYR A 50 -4.86 -8.78 1.19
N VAL A 51 -3.60 -9.22 1.27
CA VAL A 51 -3.24 -10.61 1.62
C VAL A 51 -2.59 -10.67 3.01
N LYS A 52 -1.63 -9.78 3.28
CA LYS A 52 -0.95 -9.67 4.58
C LYS A 52 -0.83 -8.20 5.01
N PRO A 53 -0.75 -7.93 6.32
CA PRO A 53 -0.50 -6.59 6.83
C PRO A 53 0.81 -6.01 6.30
N ILE A 54 0.83 -4.69 6.16
CA ILE A 54 2.04 -3.92 5.84
C ILE A 54 2.42 -3.19 7.12
N HIS A 55 3.65 -3.39 7.58
CA HIS A 55 4.19 -2.85 8.81
C HIS A 55 4.98 -1.56 8.58
N LEU A 56 5.04 -0.75 9.63
CA LEU A 56 5.84 0.46 9.68
C LEU A 56 7.33 0.13 9.61
N ASN A 57 8.12 1.02 9.02
CA ASN A 57 9.58 0.97 8.94
C ASN A 57 10.15 -0.27 8.22
N GLU A 58 9.31 -1.07 7.57
CA GLU A 58 9.73 -2.16 6.69
C GLU A 58 9.84 -1.71 5.23
N SER A 59 10.67 -2.44 4.47
CA SER A 59 10.87 -2.21 3.04
C SER A 59 10.04 -3.16 2.19
N TYR A 60 9.34 -2.61 1.21
CA TYR A 60 8.50 -3.34 0.28
C TYR A 60 8.90 -3.07 -1.18
N LYS A 61 8.82 -4.09 -2.01
CA LYS A 61 9.05 -4.03 -3.45
C LYS A 61 7.72 -3.97 -4.18
N ILE A 62 7.68 -3.17 -5.24
CA ILE A 62 6.57 -3.14 -6.20
C ILE A 62 7.01 -3.96 -7.42
N GLU A 63 6.20 -4.94 -7.81
CA GLU A 63 6.35 -5.69 -9.06
C GLU A 63 5.18 -5.31 -9.97
N ASP A 64 5.48 -4.55 -11.03
CA ASP A 64 4.50 -4.10 -12.01
C ASP A 64 4.44 -5.10 -13.18
N HIS A 65 3.27 -5.68 -13.38
CA HIS A 65 2.96 -6.53 -14.52
C HIS A 65 1.82 -5.88 -15.32
N ASN A 66 1.76 -6.18 -16.62
CA ASN A 66 0.82 -5.53 -17.55
C ASN A 66 -0.63 -5.43 -17.03
N THR A 67 -1.14 -6.48 -16.38
CA THR A 67 -2.53 -6.55 -15.89
C THR A 67 -2.68 -6.50 -14.38
N PHE A 68 -1.58 -6.56 -13.62
CA PHE A 68 -1.63 -6.54 -12.16
C PHE A 68 -0.32 -6.05 -11.54
N ILE A 69 -0.40 -5.51 -10.33
CA ILE A 69 0.73 -5.07 -9.54
C ILE A 69 0.77 -5.89 -8.25
N LEU A 70 1.96 -6.33 -7.85
CA LEU A 70 2.19 -6.97 -6.55
C LEU A 70 3.02 -6.06 -5.65
N VAL A 71 2.68 -6.06 -4.36
CA VAL A 71 3.56 -5.56 -3.31
C VAL A 71 4.11 -6.74 -2.55
N LYS A 72 5.43 -6.81 -2.41
CA LYS A 72 6.10 -7.88 -1.68
C LYS A 72 6.99 -7.34 -0.57
N ASN A 73 7.15 -8.12 0.50
CA ASN A 73 8.14 -7.85 1.55
C ASN A 73 9.53 -8.35 1.11
N THR A 74 10.53 -8.20 1.99
CA THR A 74 11.90 -8.66 1.75
C THR A 74 12.07 -10.19 1.68
N LEU A 75 11.04 -10.95 2.10
CA LEU A 75 10.99 -12.41 2.04
C LEU A 75 10.25 -12.92 0.79
N ASP A 76 9.97 -12.04 -0.18
CA ASP A 76 9.20 -12.31 -1.41
C ASP A 76 7.73 -12.72 -1.17
N GLU A 77 7.21 -12.51 0.04
CA GLU A 77 5.81 -12.76 0.34
C GLU A 77 4.93 -11.66 -0.23
N THR A 78 3.77 -12.00 -0.78
CA THR A 78 2.82 -11.02 -1.32
C THR A 78 1.99 -10.40 -0.21
N MET A 79 2.08 -9.07 -0.09
CA MET A 79 1.32 -8.27 0.87
C MET A 79 -0.04 -7.88 0.30
N LEU A 80 -0.06 -7.40 -0.94
CA LEU A 80 -1.28 -7.12 -1.68
C LEU A 80 -1.09 -7.30 -3.19
N LYS A 81 -2.21 -7.48 -3.88
CA LYS A 81 -2.30 -7.52 -5.34
C LYS A 81 -3.32 -6.49 -5.82
N ILE A 82 -2.93 -5.68 -6.78
CA ILE A 82 -3.83 -4.79 -7.52
C ILE A 82 -4.06 -5.40 -8.90
N THR A 83 -5.31 -5.61 -9.30
CA THR A 83 -5.67 -6.01 -10.65
C THR A 83 -6.25 -4.80 -11.38
N LEU A 84 -5.73 -4.51 -12.56
CA LEU A 84 -6.16 -3.39 -13.38
C LEU A 84 -7.36 -3.83 -14.23
N SER A 85 -8.41 -3.02 -14.24
CA SER A 85 -9.54 -3.20 -15.14
C SER A 85 -9.28 -2.36 -16.40
N PHE A 86 -9.47 -2.98 -17.57
CA PHE A 86 -9.35 -2.32 -18.88
C PHE A 86 -10.73 -2.30 -19.55
#